data_AF-A0A225VUD2-F1
#
_entry.id   AF-A0A225VUD2-F1
#
_cell.length_a   1.000
_cell.length_b   1.000
_cell.length_c   1.000
_cell.angle_alpha   90.00
_cell.angle_beta   90.00
_cell.angle_gamma   90.00
#
_symmetry.space_group_name_H-M   'P 1'
#
loop_
_entity.id
_entity.type
_entity.pdbx_description
1 polymer ?
#
loop_
_entity_poly.entity_id
_entity_poly.type
_entity_poly.pdbx_seq_one_letter_code
_entity_poly.pdbx_strand_id
1 'polypeptide(L)' 'MARRGRRQDYNNYTVQDQLLLCQVTEELLPLGRNMWGQVTVQYNANRTRGSPERDFESLRRKFKSLYTKPKPTGSGEVPL' A
#
# COMPACT_ATOMS: atom_id res chain seq x y z
N MET A 1 -11.18 -3.79 30.94
CA MET A 1 -10.42 -3.11 29.86
C MET A 1 -10.76 -3.78 28.54
N ALA A 2 -11.64 -3.20 27.72
CA ALA A 2 -11.99 -3.79 26.43
C ALA A 2 -10.75 -3.75 25.53
N ARG A 3 -10.16 -4.92 25.24
CA ARG A 3 -9.17 -5.03 24.16
C ARG A 3 -9.90 -4.58 22.89
N ARG A 4 -9.53 -3.41 22.34
CA ARG A 4 -9.98 -2.97 21.02
C ARG A 4 -9.53 -4.04 20.03
N GLY A 5 -10.40 -5.00 19.77
CA GLY A 5 -10.15 -6.09 18.84
C GLY A 5 -9.90 -5.52 17.45
N ARG A 6 -8.93 -6.13 16.75
CA ARG A 6 -8.74 -5.91 15.32
C ARG A 6 -10.09 -6.12 14.64
N ARG A 7 -10.55 -5.13 13.87
CA ARG A 7 -11.70 -5.23 12.96
C ARG A 7 -11.57 -6.55 12.18
N GLN A 8 -12.53 -7.46 12.37
CA GLN A 8 -12.47 -8.85 11.88
C GLN A 8 -12.46 -8.91 10.34
N ASP A 9 -12.89 -7.82 9.71
CA ASP A 9 -12.97 -7.49 8.30
C ASP A 9 -11.72 -6.76 7.75
N TYR A 10 -10.80 -6.30 8.62
CA TYR A 10 -9.53 -5.69 8.21
C TYR A 10 -8.45 -6.76 7.98
N ASN A 11 -8.63 -7.50 6.88
CA ASN A 11 -7.61 -8.38 6.35
C ASN A 11 -6.34 -7.60 6.01
N ASN A 12 -5.17 -8.24 6.09
CA ASN A 12 -3.93 -7.61 5.62
C ASN A 12 -3.95 -7.49 4.10
N TYR A 13 -3.17 -6.55 3.56
CA TYR A 13 -2.93 -6.47 2.11
C TYR A 13 -2.24 -7.75 1.63
N THR A 14 -2.87 -8.47 0.71
CA THR A 14 -2.26 -9.61 0.02
C THR A 14 -1.08 -9.15 -0.85
N VAL A 15 -0.30 -10.07 -1.41
CA VAL A 15 0.76 -9.71 -2.36
C VAL A 15 0.17 -9.04 -3.60
N GLN A 16 -0.95 -9.55 -4.11
CA GLN A 16 -1.66 -8.97 -5.24
C GLN A 16 -2.16 -7.55 -4.94
N ASP A 17 -2.73 -7.32 -3.76
CA ASP A 17 -3.15 -5.97 -3.33
C ASP A 17 -1.94 -5.00 -3.26
N GLN A 18 -0.78 -5.50 -2.83
CA GLN A 18 0.44 -4.67 -2.76
C GLN A 18 0.98 -4.32 -4.14
N LEU A 19 0.96 -5.27 -5.08
CA LEU A 19 1.36 -5.04 -6.46
C LEU A 19 0.41 -4.06 -7.16
N LEU A 20 -0.91 -4.24 -6.99
CA LEU A 20 -1.91 -3.31 -7.51
C LEU A 20 -1.70 -1.90 -6.97
N LEU A 21 -1.44 -1.77 -5.66
CA LEU A 21 -1.14 -0.47 -5.06
C LEU A 21 0.10 0.16 -5.71
N CYS A 22 1.17 -0.60 -5.94
CA CYS A 22 2.36 -0.09 -6.63
C CYS A 22 2.03 0.36 -8.06
N GLN A 23 1.31 -0.44 -8.84
CA GLN A 23 0.91 -0.11 -10.22
C GLN A 23 0.11 1.19 -10.29
N VAL A 24 -0.95 1.32 -9.47
CA VAL A 24 -1.78 2.52 -9.43
C VAL A 24 -0.97 3.75 -9.02
N THR A 25 -0.04 3.61 -8.06
CA THR A 25 0.82 4.73 -7.65
C THR A 25 1.87 5.10 -8.68
N GLU A 26 2.33 4.15 -9.49
CA GLU A 26 3.26 4.37 -10.60
C GLU A 26 2.57 5.11 -11.75
N GLU A 27 1.31 4.76 -12.06
CA GLU A 27 0.50 5.44 -13.08
C GLU A 27 0.11 6.87 -12.68
N LEU A 28 -0.28 7.09 -11.42
CA LEU A 28 -0.80 8.38 -10.96
C LEU A 28 0.25 9.32 -10.38
N LEU A 29 1.42 8.80 -9.98
CA LEU A 29 2.51 9.54 -9.31
C LEU A 29 1.99 10.53 -8.24
N PRO A 30 1.39 10.04 -7.13
CA PRO A 30 0.70 10.90 -6.18
C PRO A 30 1.67 11.76 -5.35
N LEU A 31 2.02 12.95 -5.86
CA LEU A 31 2.93 13.91 -5.22
C LEU A 31 2.31 14.63 -4.00
N GLY A 32 0.98 14.73 -3.94
CA GLY A 32 0.25 15.49 -2.91
C GLY A 32 -0.98 14.79 -2.36
N ARG A 33 -1.55 15.33 -1.26
CA ARG A 33 -2.72 14.74 -0.56
C ARG A 33 -3.94 14.57 -1.47
N ASN A 34 -4.23 15.53 -2.34
CA ASN A 34 -5.37 15.47 -3.26
C ASN A 34 -5.25 14.32 -4.27
N MET A 35 -4.04 13.90 -4.63
CA MET A 35 -3.81 12.82 -5.58
C MET A 35 -4.05 11.44 -4.98
N TRP A 36 -3.91 11.29 -3.65
CA TRP A 36 -4.25 10.04 -2.97
C TRP A 36 -5.75 9.70 -3.04
N GLY A 37 -6.61 10.70 -3.28
CA GLY A 37 -8.02 10.47 -3.61
C GLY A 37 -8.18 9.69 -4.92
N GLN A 38 -7.44 10.05 -5.96
CA GLN A 38 -7.47 9.34 -7.25
C GLN A 38 -6.91 7.92 -7.13
N VAL A 39 -5.82 7.75 -6.37
CA VAL A 39 -5.29 6.41 -6.04
C VAL A 39 -6.34 5.55 -5.35
N THR A 40 -7.11 6.14 -4.44
CA THR A 40 -8.17 5.42 -3.71
C THR A 40 -9.27 4.94 -4.64
N VAL A 41 -9.72 5.82 -5.54
CA VAL A 41 -10.74 5.48 -6.55
C VAL A 41 -10.26 4.35 -7.45
N GLN A 42 -9.07 4.48 -8.04
CA GLN A 42 -8.52 3.48 -8.95
C GLN A 42 -8.21 2.15 -8.26
N TYR A 43 -7.64 2.19 -7.05
CA TYR A 43 -7.37 0.99 -6.28
C TYR A 43 -8.66 0.24 -5.92
N ASN A 44 -9.67 0.93 -5.39
CA ASN A 44 -10.92 0.28 -4.98
C ASN A 44 -11.75 -0.23 -6.16
N ALA A 45 -11.61 0.38 -7.36
CA ALA A 45 -12.22 -0.12 -8.59
C ALA A 45 -11.57 -1.41 -9.11
N ASN A 46 -10.26 -1.57 -8.90
CA ASN A 46 -9.48 -2.69 -9.45
C ASN A 46 -9.10 -3.75 -8.40
N ARG A 47 -9.56 -3.61 -7.15
CA ARG A 47 -9.25 -4.55 -6.06
C ARG A 47 -9.79 -5.95 -6.37
N THR A 48 -9.11 -6.97 -5.84
CA THR A 48 -9.60 -8.34 -5.91
C THR A 48 -11.00 -8.45 -5.29
N ARG A 49 -11.91 -9.16 -5.97
CA ARG A 49 -13.28 -9.36 -5.49
C ARG A 49 -13.26 -10.02 -4.11
N GLY A 50 -13.87 -9.36 -3.13
CA GLY A 50 -13.89 -9.80 -1.73
C GLY A 50 -12.80 -9.17 -0.84
N SER A 51 -11.79 -8.51 -1.41
CA SER A 51 -10.87 -7.67 -0.63
C SER A 51 -11.62 -6.44 -0.10
N PRO A 52 -11.42 -6.00 1.15
CA PRO A 52 -12.06 -4.81 1.67
C PRO A 52 -11.58 -3.54 0.95
N GLU A 53 -12.46 -2.55 0.88
CA GLU A 53 -12.08 -1.21 0.41
C GLU A 53 -11.11 -0.55 1.39
N ARG A 54 -10.29 0.36 0.84
CA ARG A 54 -9.27 1.08 1.59
C ARG A 54 -9.46 2.57 1.45
N ASP A 55 -9.25 3.28 2.54
CA ASP A 55 -9.15 4.73 2.52
C ASP A 55 -7.76 5.19 2.05
N PHE A 56 -7.67 6.47 1.68
CA PHE A 56 -6.45 7.07 1.16
C PHE A 56 -5.29 7.02 2.14
N GLU A 57 -5.56 7.09 3.45
CA GLU A 57 -4.54 7.11 4.50
C GLU A 57 -3.93 5.72 4.69
N SER A 58 -4.76 4.67 4.67
CA SER A 58 -4.34 3.27 4.69
C SER A 58 -3.45 2.95 3.49
N LEU A 59 -3.86 3.35 2.28
CA LEU A 59 -3.07 3.14 1.06
C LEU A 59 -1.73 3.89 1.13
N ARG A 60 -1.74 5.16 1.54
CA ARG A 60 -0.53 5.97 1.68
C ARG A 60 0.45 5.37 2.68
N ARG A 61 -0.05 4.96 3.85
CA ARG A 61 0.78 4.33 4.89
C ARG A 61 1.36 3.01 4.39
N LYS A 62 0.56 2.19 3.70
CA LYS A 62 1.03 0.92 3.14
C LYS A 62 2.10 1.14 2.07
N PHE A 63 1.88 2.06 1.13
CA PHE A 63 2.86 2.38 0.09
C PHE A 63 4.19 2.87 0.69
N LYS A 64 4.15 3.79 1.66
CA LYS A 64 5.37 4.22 2.38
C LYS A 64 6.09 3.04 3.04
N SER A 65 5.35 2.12 3.66
CA SER A 65 5.93 0.92 4.26
C SER A 65 6.54 -0.03 3.23
N LEU A 66 6.11 -0.02 1.97
CA LEU A 66 6.71 -0.82 0.89
C LEU A 66 7.97 -0.13 0.35
N TYR A 67 7.88 1.17 0.06
CA TYR A 67 8.98 1.98 -0.44
C TYR A 67 10.18 2.04 0.51
N THR A 68 9.93 2.07 1.82
CA THR A 68 10.98 2.14 2.84
C THR A 68 11.67 0.80 3.12
N LYS A 69 11.19 -0.31 2.55
CA LYS A 69 11.88 -1.59 2.73
C LYS A 69 13.22 -1.53 2.00
N PRO A 70 14.35 -1.75 2.69
CA PRO A 70 15.64 -1.82 2.03
C PRO A 70 15.59 -2.95 1.00
N LYS A 71 16.07 -2.66 -0.21
CA LYS A 71 16.26 -3.70 -1.21
C LYS A 71 17.25 -4.72 -0.64
N PRO A 72 16.96 -6.04 -0.67
CA PRO A 72 17.84 -7.07 -0.11
C PRO A 72 19.28 -7.03 -0.65
N THR A 73 19.48 -6.42 -1.82
CA THR A 73 20.78 -6.29 -2.51
C THR A 73 21.72 -5.22 -1.92
N GLY A 74 21.39 -4.63 -0.76
CA GLY A 74 22.09 -3.47 -0.18
C GLY A 74 23.37 -3.75 0.62
N SER A 75 23.98 -4.92 0.49
CA SER A 75 25.32 -5.21 1.05
C SER A 75 26.29 -5.55 -0.09
N GLY A 76 26.44 -4.63 -1.04
CA GLY A 76 27.58 -4.67 -1.96
C GLY A 76 28.78 -4.14 -1.21
N GLU A 77 29.66 -5.01 -0.72
CA GLU A 77 30.99 -4.59 -0.27
C GLU A 77 31.72 -3.97 -1.46
N VAL A 78 32.19 -2.73 -1.29
CA VAL A 78 33.12 -2.09 -2.23
C VAL A 78 34.52 -2.53 -1.81
N PRO A 79 35.29 -3.27 -2.63
CA PRO A 79 36.65 -3.65 -2.28
C PRO A 79 37.55 -2.40 -2.16
N LEU A 80 38.38 -2.35 -1.12
CA LEU A 80 39.46 -1.37 -0.95
C LEU A 80 40.63 -1.66 -1.87
#